data_AF-A0A2D5TT60-F1
#
_entry.id   AF-A0A2D5TT60-F1
#
_cell.length_a   1.000
_cell.length_b   1.000
_cell.length_c   1.000
_cell.angle_alpha   90.00
_cell.angle_beta   90.00
_cell.angle_gamma   90.00
#
_symmetry.space_group_name_H-M   'P 1'
#
loop_
_entity.id
_entity.type
_entity.pdbx_description
1 polymer ?
#
loop_
_entity_poly.entity_id
_entity_poly.type
_entity_poly.pdbx_seq_one_letter_code
_entity_poly.pdbx_strand_id
1 'polypeptide(L)'
;MFVASLMREKRKALGLTQKKLAVNIGAFSDQFVSNLERGADPFPPKYLRSVGDALKIDKSEMLEAYLSDEREKFDRAWGEPEF
;
A
#
# COMPACT_ATOMS: atom_id res chain seq x y z
N MET A 1 -7.98 -0.33 5.09
CA MET A 1 -6.90 -0.49 4.07
C MET A 1 -6.52 0.82 3.41
N PHE A 2 -5.90 1.69 4.21
CA PHE A 2 -5.47 3.04 3.94
C PHE A 2 -4.33 3.09 2.91
N VAL A 3 -3.32 2.20 3.01
CA VAL A 3 -2.21 2.16 2.04
C VAL A 3 -2.71 1.77 0.66
N ALA A 4 -3.62 0.79 0.58
CA ALA A 4 -4.18 0.31 -0.67
C ALA A 4 -4.95 1.41 -1.43
N SER A 5 -5.79 2.17 -0.72
CA SER A 5 -6.53 3.31 -1.30
C SER A 5 -5.59 4.44 -1.70
N LEU A 6 -4.64 4.80 -0.83
CA LEU A 6 -3.66 5.87 -1.10
C LEU A 6 -2.84 5.58 -2.36
N MET A 7 -2.31 4.35 -2.47
CA MET A 7 -1.54 3.94 -3.66
C MET A 7 -2.36 4.05 -4.93
N ARG A 8 -3.59 3.53 -4.91
CA ARG A 8 -4.47 3.51 -6.09
C ARG A 8 -4.82 4.94 -6.54
N GLU A 9 -5.11 5.82 -5.59
CA GLU A 9 -5.43 7.22 -5.86
C GLU A 9 -4.25 7.95 -6.50
N LYS A 10 -3.08 7.92 -5.84
CA LYS A 10 -1.87 8.61 -6.31
C LYS A 10 -1.40 8.06 -7.66
N ARG A 11 -1.46 6.73 -7.86
CA ARG A 11 -1.14 6.11 -9.14
C ARG A 11 -2.04 6.64 -10.26
N LYS A 12 -3.36 6.69 -10.04
CA LYS A 12 -4.32 7.20 -11.02
C LYS A 12 -4.11 8.69 -11.31
N ALA A 13 -3.86 9.50 -10.27
CA ALA A 13 -3.58 10.92 -10.41
C ALA A 13 -2.33 11.20 -11.26
N LEU A 14 -1.32 10.32 -11.19
CA LEU A 14 -0.11 10.39 -12.02
C LEU A 14 -0.27 9.76 -13.42
N GLY A 15 -1.44 9.24 -13.78
CA GLY A 15 -1.66 8.57 -15.07
C GLY A 15 -0.87 7.28 -15.23
N LEU A 16 -0.42 6.65 -14.13
CA LEU A 16 0.40 5.46 -14.17
C LEU A 16 -0.46 4.19 -14.28
N THR A 17 -0.04 3.24 -15.11
CA THR A 17 -0.58 1.88 -15.09
C THR A 17 0.01 1.08 -13.92
N GLN A 18 -0.67 0.01 -13.47
CA GLN A 18 -0.12 -0.88 -12.44
C GLN A 18 1.21 -1.50 -12.88
N LYS A 19 1.32 -1.88 -14.16
CA LYS A 19 2.57 -2.36 -14.77
C LYS A 19 3.69 -1.33 -14.69
N LYS A 20 3.40 -0.05 -14.97
CA LYS A 20 4.42 1.00 -14.87
C LYS A 20 4.86 1.23 -13.43
N LEU A 21 3.91 1.21 -12.49
CA LEU A 21 4.23 1.31 -11.06
C LEU A 21 5.11 0.15 -10.60
N ALA A 22 4.81 -1.09 -11.00
CA ALA A 22 5.59 -2.27 -10.65
C ALA A 22 7.06 -2.13 -11.08
N VAL A 23 7.30 -1.65 -12.30
CA VAL A 23 8.65 -1.34 -12.80
C VAL A 23 9.32 -0.27 -11.95
N ASN A 24 8.62 0.82 -11.64
CA ASN A 24 9.18 1.94 -10.87
C ASN A 24 9.61 1.53 -9.45
N ILE A 25 8.88 0.61 -8.81
CA ILE A 25 9.14 0.19 -7.43
C ILE A 25 10.04 -1.05 -7.34
N GLY A 26 10.49 -1.59 -8.48
CA GLY A 26 11.29 -2.81 -8.54
C GLY A 26 10.53 -4.08 -8.14
N ALA A 27 9.22 -4.13 -8.40
CA ALA A 27 8.43 -5.33 -8.19
C ALA A 27 8.57 -6.31 -9.36
N PHE A 28 8.52 -7.61 -9.06
CA PHE A 28 8.65 -8.67 -10.07
C PHE A 28 7.46 -8.75 -11.03
N SER A 29 6.27 -8.29 -10.63
CA SER A 29 5.06 -8.36 -11.45
C SER A 29 4.10 -7.19 -11.17
N ASP A 30 3.25 -6.90 -12.14
CA ASP A 30 2.11 -6.00 -12.01
C ASP A 30 1.00 -6.59 -11.12
N GLN A 31 0.91 -7.93 -11.04
CA GLN A 31 0.04 -8.63 -10.09
C GLN A 31 0.35 -8.24 -8.64
N PHE A 32 1.63 -8.04 -8.29
CA PHE A 32 2.02 -7.55 -6.96
C PHE A 32 1.33 -6.20 -6.64
N VAL A 33 1.41 -5.24 -7.56
CA VAL A 33 0.73 -3.93 -7.41
C VAL A 33 -0.78 -4.09 -7.32
N SER A 34 -1.38 -4.97 -8.12
CA SER A 34 -2.81 -5.28 -8.06
C SER A 34 -3.23 -5.85 -6.70
N ASN A 35 -2.43 -6.74 -6.10
CA ASN A 35 -2.69 -7.27 -4.76
C ASN A 35 -2.63 -6.19 -3.70
N LEU A 36 -1.61 -5.32 -3.75
CA LEU A 36 -1.47 -4.19 -2.83
C LEU A 36 -2.65 -3.23 -2.93
N GLU A 37 -3.06 -2.86 -4.14
CA GLU A 37 -4.17 -1.91 -4.35
C GLU A 37 -5.54 -2.49 -3.99
N ARG A 38 -5.69 -3.82 -3.96
CA ARG A 38 -6.87 -4.49 -3.43
C ARG A 38 -6.77 -4.72 -1.93
N GLY A 39 -5.57 -4.54 -1.36
CA GLY A 39 -5.19 -4.95 -0.03
C GLY A 39 -5.45 -6.44 0.24
N ALA A 40 -5.28 -7.27 -0.80
CA ALA A 40 -5.35 -8.72 -0.66
C ALA A 40 -4.18 -9.26 0.18
N ASP A 41 -3.04 -8.56 0.15
CA ASP A 41 -1.84 -8.88 0.91
C ASP A 41 -1.44 -7.71 1.83
N PRO A 42 -0.86 -7.99 3.01
CA PRO A 42 -0.23 -6.95 3.82
C PRO A 42 0.84 -6.19 3.03
N PHE A 43 0.87 -4.86 3.16
CA PHE A 43 1.88 -4.04 2.51
C PHE A 43 3.28 -4.33 3.11
N PRO A 44 4.28 -4.79 2.32
CA PRO A 44 5.59 -5.10 2.86
C PRO A 44 6.41 -3.81 3.13
N PRO A 45 6.93 -3.59 4.35
CA PRO A 45 7.64 -2.35 4.72
C PRO A 45 8.83 -1.98 3.82
N LYS A 46 9.50 -2.99 3.25
CA LYS A 46 10.63 -2.79 2.32
C LYS A 46 10.28 -1.97 1.07
N TYR A 47 8.99 -1.87 0.70
CA TYR A 47 8.53 -1.07 -0.44
C TYR A 47 8.05 0.33 -0.06
N LEU A 48 8.02 0.71 1.23
CA LEU A 48 7.51 2.02 1.67
C LEU A 48 8.22 3.17 0.96
N ARG A 49 9.56 3.13 0.92
CA ARG A 49 10.36 4.18 0.28
C ARG A 49 10.16 4.20 -1.25
N SER A 50 10.29 3.06 -1.92
CA SER A 50 10.21 3.03 -3.39
C SER A 50 8.81 3.37 -3.90
N VAL A 51 7.75 2.96 -3.19
CA VAL A 51 6.38 3.38 -3.50
C VAL A 51 6.18 4.87 -3.23
N GLY A 52 6.68 5.38 -2.09
CA GLY A 52 6.61 6.80 -1.76
C GLY A 52 7.26 7.67 -2.84
N ASP A 53 8.48 7.33 -3.24
CA ASP A 53 9.22 8.00 -4.31
C ASP A 53 8.48 7.91 -5.66
N ALA A 54 7.98 6.73 -6.04
CA ALA A 54 7.31 6.50 -7.33
C ALA A 54 5.95 7.20 -7.45
N LEU A 55 5.23 7.35 -6.32
CA LEU A 55 3.90 7.94 -6.26
C LEU A 55 3.87 9.38 -5.75
N LYS A 56 5.05 9.97 -5.49
CA LYS A 56 5.18 11.32 -4.92
C LYS A 56 4.39 11.49 -3.62
N ILE A 57 4.40 10.45 -2.78
CA ILE A 57 3.81 10.44 -1.44
C ILE A 57 4.92 10.84 -0.48
N ASP A 58 4.70 11.86 0.34
CA ASP A 58 5.69 12.24 1.34
C ASP A 58 5.80 11.17 2.44
N LYS A 59 6.92 11.21 3.18
CA LYS A 59 7.20 10.21 4.22
C LYS A 59 6.11 10.17 5.30
N SER A 60 5.56 11.32 5.70
CA SER A 60 4.56 11.38 6.76
C SER A 60 3.23 10.78 6.32
N GLU A 61 2.75 11.14 5.12
CA GLU A 61 1.52 10.58 4.53
C GLU A 61 1.62 9.06 4.37
N MET A 62 2.75 8.56 3.85
CA MET A 62 2.98 7.12 3.71
C MET A 62 3.03 6.41 5.07
N LEU A 63 3.71 6.99 6.06
CA LEU A 63 3.82 6.42 7.40
C LEU A 63 2.47 6.36 8.11
N GLU A 64 1.68 7.43 8.01
CA GLU A 64 0.34 7.51 8.62
C GLU A 64 -0.60 6.45 8.03
N ALA A 65 -0.62 6.31 6.70
CA ALA A 65 -1.41 5.28 6.04
C ALA A 65 -0.98 3.86 6.47
N TYR A 66 0.33 3.61 6.53
CA TYR A 66 0.86 2.31 6.96
C TYR A 66 0.51 1.98 8.42
N LEU A 67 0.70 2.92 9.35
CA LEU A 67 0.37 2.72 10.76
C LEU A 67 -1.14 2.55 10.99
N SER A 68 -1.97 3.20 10.19
CA SER A 68 -3.42 3.04 10.24
C SER A 68 -3.84 1.62 9.83
N ASP A 69 -3.21 1.05 8.81
CA ASP A 69 -3.44 -0.35 8.41
C ASP A 69 -2.96 -1.34 9.47
N GLU A 70 -1.79 -1.13 10.07
CA GLU A 70 -1.29 -2.00 11.13
C GLU A 70 -2.13 -1.91 12.41
N ARG A 71 -2.64 -0.71 12.75
CA ARG A 71 -3.57 -0.52 13.87
C ARG A 71 -4.89 -1.25 13.63
N GLU A 72 -5.49 -1.11 12.45
CA GLU A 72 -6.73 -1.83 12.10
C GLU A 72 -6.56 -3.36 12.22
N LYS A 73 -5.42 -3.89 11.75
CA LYS A 73 -5.09 -5.32 11.88
C LYS A 73 -4.91 -5.73 13.34
N PHE A 74 -4.20 -4.92 14.12
CA PHE A 74 -3.98 -5.18 15.54
C PHE A 74 -5.31 -5.20 16.29
N ASP A 75 -6.14 -4.17 16.11
CA ASP A 75 -7.44 -4.06 16.78
C ASP A 75 -8.36 -5.23 16.41
N ARG A 76 -8.34 -5.67 15.14
CA ARG A 76 -9.08 -6.85 14.68
C ARG A 76 -8.56 -8.16 15.29
N ALA A 77 -7.25 -8.31 15.41
CA ALA A 77 -6.63 -9.48 16.03
C ALA A 77 -6.81 -9.50 17.56
N TRP A 78 -6.95 -8.32 18.16
CA TRP A 78 -7.12 -8.13 19.59
C TRP A 78 -8.58 -8.22 20.05
N GLY A 79 -9.53 -7.74 19.23
CA GLY A 79 -10.96 -7.93 19.48
C GLY A 79 -11.28 -9.41 19.58
N GLU A 80 -11.81 -9.83 20.74
CA GLU A 80 -12.01 -11.25 21.09
C GLU A 80 -12.78 -12.03 20.01
N PRO A 81 -12.53 -13.35 19.87
CA PRO A 81 -13.38 -14.20 19.06
C PRO A 81 -14.82 -14.08 19.56
N GLU A 82 -15.77 -13.79 18.68
CA GLU A 82 -17.17 -14.13 18.94
C GLU A 82 -17.24 -15.65 19.08
N PHE A 83 -17.17 -16.14 20.33
CA PHE A 83 -17.48 -17.52 20.70
C PHE A 83 -18.99 -17.75 20.72
#